data_AF-A0A7K4N1C2-F1
#
_entry.id   AF-A0A7K4N1C2-F1
#
_cell.length_a   1.000
_cell.length_b   1.000
_cell.length_c   1.000
_cell.angle_alpha   90.00
_cell.angle_beta   90.00
_cell.angle_gamma   90.00
#
_symmetry.space_group_name_H-M   'P 1'
#
loop_
_entity.id
_entity.type
_entity.pdbx_description
1 polymer ?
#
loop_
_entity_poly.entity_id
_entity_poly.type
_entity_poly.pdbx_seq_one_letter_code
_entity_poly.pdbx_strand_id
1 'polypeptide(L)'
;MKTRKKGIIFFAVVAFIMLSSAVMIAINPAQWFGDSSDFDEITDEELDAFDLDTLGLELGYSDDESLQFCSANEQARSNEYVKEYKIPTACTQPLAITVDPYGMVWFAQTSTGKVAKFDPLTETFTEYDNSVWENVEKIFIVSAIENNMEPTKLRSMMWGIDYFPDGSIWFTDERTDAIWKFSIDTESYDRISYSQTDENKSSLPQKLVIEGSKIIINDFTGGRLSFLDYAQDKQGLRHYAIPAVMDGAVTSDFAIDSDKNVWYTNWVPGGVGILVKFDYPGYEFQSTQGEVTQGLLLQDFVEWYNFPAGLTTPNGVAVGPDQKIWLADTSSNYFFSFDPRTEEFTKYVTSIPTIDSYGNASDFIKNPVSRPYWIERSDGNLIMNEHNANRIGVFNPFSETLVEYTVPSRNPNWADCEGIDYCGVAQVFDFAAYGEKIWFTEWVENNIGVVDTSIPLPFSIDIDKKQITLEKGQTTQLTLEVSKTLFSDAFDVNVNSSSTSTFSDIIITHENSFSLSDKTTISVEIMASEHALSGTHKVLLGAYTNDIAVSQFVTVIVV
;
A
#
# COMPACT_ATOMS: atom_id res chain seq x y z
N MET A 1 -29.87 8.87 -28.62
CA MET A 1 -29.14 7.60 -28.86
C MET A 1 -27.77 7.92 -29.47
N LYS A 2 -26.77 8.15 -28.62
CA LYS A 2 -25.35 8.16 -28.99
C LYS A 2 -24.66 7.22 -28.02
N THR A 3 -24.31 6.05 -28.51
CA THR A 3 -23.59 5.00 -27.79
C THR A 3 -22.17 5.49 -27.50
N ARG A 4 -21.85 5.75 -26.22
CA ARG A 4 -20.47 5.96 -25.75
C ARG A 4 -19.75 4.62 -25.89
N LYS A 5 -18.94 4.45 -26.95
CA LYS A 5 -17.91 3.41 -26.99
C LYS A 5 -16.77 3.86 -26.06
N LYS A 6 -16.83 3.53 -24.78
CA LYS A 6 -15.65 3.54 -23.90
C LYS A 6 -14.92 2.20 -24.12
N GLY A 7 -13.60 2.31 -24.30
CA GLY A 7 -12.74 1.20 -24.68
C GLY A 7 -12.64 0.18 -23.56
N ILE A 8 -13.25 -0.97 -23.78
CA ILE A 8 -12.87 -2.22 -23.14
C ILE A 8 -12.13 -2.99 -24.23
N ILE A 9 -10.85 -3.32 -24.00
CA ILE A 9 -10.09 -4.49 -24.49
C ILE A 9 -8.59 -4.27 -24.19
N PHE A 10 -8.08 -5.03 -23.21
CA PHE A 10 -6.78 -5.72 -23.18
C PHE A 10 -5.49 -4.95 -22.80
N PHE A 11 -5.23 -4.78 -21.49
CA PHE A 11 -3.87 -4.66 -20.93
C PHE A 11 -3.79 -5.36 -19.57
N ALA A 12 -3.37 -6.63 -19.59
CA ALA A 12 -3.47 -7.52 -18.45
C ALA A 12 -2.13 -7.64 -17.69
N VAL A 13 -2.21 -7.46 -16.37
CA VAL A 13 -1.38 -8.02 -15.29
C VAL A 13 -0.17 -7.22 -14.79
N VAL A 14 0.62 -6.53 -15.61
CA VAL A 14 1.77 -5.72 -15.08
C VAL A 14 1.52 -4.21 -15.15
N ALA A 15 0.90 -3.74 -16.22
CA ALA A 15 0.53 -2.33 -16.35
C ALA A 15 -0.64 -1.93 -15.44
N PHE A 16 -1.44 -2.88 -14.91
CA PHE A 16 -2.58 -2.56 -14.04
C PHE A 16 -2.18 -2.22 -12.59
N ILE A 17 -1.00 -2.68 -12.14
CA ILE A 17 -0.36 -2.19 -10.90
C ILE A 17 -0.04 -0.70 -11.03
N MET A 18 0.17 -0.24 -12.27
CA MET A 18 0.71 1.05 -12.69
C MET A 18 -0.27 1.94 -13.47
N LEU A 19 -1.50 1.47 -13.75
CA LEU A 19 -2.57 2.23 -14.40
C LEU A 19 -3.75 2.49 -13.45
N SER A 20 -3.83 1.75 -12.34
CA SER A 20 -4.75 2.05 -11.23
C SER A 20 -4.08 2.83 -10.08
N SER A 21 -2.75 2.81 -10.02
CA SER A 21 -1.92 3.90 -9.52
C SER A 21 -1.53 4.72 -10.76
N ALA A 22 -1.42 6.04 -10.71
CA ALA A 22 -1.05 6.83 -11.90
C ALA A 22 0.44 6.69 -12.29
N VAL A 23 1.06 5.53 -12.11
CA VAL A 23 2.43 5.25 -12.59
C VAL A 23 2.35 4.82 -14.05
N MET A 24 1.79 5.68 -14.92
CA MET A 24 2.03 5.50 -16.34
C MET A 24 3.56 5.47 -16.50
N ILE A 25 4.15 4.37 -16.98
CA ILE A 25 5.50 4.42 -17.58
C ILE A 25 5.35 5.21 -18.90
N ALA A 26 5.02 6.48 -18.76
CA ALA A 26 5.26 7.53 -19.71
C ALA A 26 6.40 8.30 -19.05
N ILE A 27 7.61 8.16 -19.64
CA ILE A 27 8.79 9.01 -19.44
C ILE A 27 8.73 9.82 -18.13
N ASN A 28 9.40 9.36 -17.07
CA ASN A 28 9.54 10.18 -15.85
C ASN A 28 10.04 11.56 -16.31
N PRO A 29 9.28 12.64 -16.07
CA PRO A 29 9.66 13.97 -16.52
C PRO A 29 10.99 14.42 -15.95
N ALA A 30 11.48 13.82 -14.86
CA ALA A 30 12.84 14.02 -14.39
C ALA A 30 13.88 13.84 -15.51
N GLN A 31 13.62 12.98 -16.50
CA GLN A 31 14.46 12.80 -17.70
C GLN A 31 14.44 14.00 -18.67
N TRP A 32 13.49 14.94 -18.54
CA TRP A 32 13.46 16.20 -19.29
C TRP A 32 14.45 17.21 -18.72
N PHE A 33 14.92 16.99 -17.50
CA PHE A 33 15.91 17.83 -16.81
C PHE A 33 17.28 17.17 -16.95
N GLY A 34 18.32 17.98 -17.14
CA GLY A 34 19.68 17.46 -17.29
C GLY A 34 20.20 16.90 -15.97
N ASP A 35 19.95 17.65 -14.89
CA ASP A 35 20.12 17.21 -13.51
C ASP A 35 18.90 17.66 -12.68
N SER A 36 18.47 16.86 -11.72
CA SER A 36 17.42 17.20 -10.74
C SER A 36 17.75 18.42 -9.85
N SER A 37 19.00 18.89 -9.87
CA SER A 37 19.44 20.16 -9.28
C SER A 37 19.05 21.38 -10.12
N ASP A 38 18.61 21.19 -11.37
CA ASP A 38 18.11 22.28 -12.22
C ASP A 38 16.92 23.01 -11.55
N PHE A 39 16.16 22.30 -10.72
CA PHE A 39 15.11 22.87 -9.87
C PHE A 39 15.62 23.78 -8.75
N ASP A 40 16.88 23.60 -8.33
CA ASP A 40 17.50 24.30 -7.21
C ASP A 40 18.43 25.46 -7.68
N GLU A 41 18.67 25.60 -8.99
CA GLU A 41 19.58 26.61 -9.58
C GLU A 41 18.88 27.84 -10.19
N ILE A 42 17.56 27.83 -10.37
CA ILE A 42 16.80 28.94 -11.00
C ILE A 42 16.52 30.06 -10.00
N THR A 43 16.72 31.32 -10.42
CA THR A 43 16.54 32.50 -9.57
C THR A 43 15.09 32.98 -9.50
N ASP A 44 14.71 33.64 -8.39
CA ASP A 44 13.37 34.24 -8.22
C ASP A 44 13.00 35.22 -9.35
N GLU A 45 13.99 35.95 -9.90
CA GLU A 45 13.79 36.89 -11.02
C GLU A 45 13.45 36.16 -12.34
N GLU A 46 14.00 34.96 -12.56
CA GLU A 46 13.68 34.13 -13.72
C GLU A 46 12.30 33.50 -13.58
N LEU A 47 11.92 33.07 -12.38
CA LEU A 47 10.58 32.55 -12.07
C LEU A 47 9.48 33.60 -12.21
N ASP A 48 9.73 34.83 -11.75
CA ASP A 48 8.79 35.96 -11.85
C ASP A 48 8.55 36.42 -13.31
N ALA A 49 9.47 36.11 -14.22
CA ALA A 49 9.29 36.39 -15.64
C ALA A 49 8.25 35.46 -16.32
N PHE A 50 7.94 34.31 -15.71
CA PHE A 50 6.94 33.35 -16.20
C PHE A 50 5.62 33.50 -15.44
N ASP A 51 4.76 34.38 -15.92
CA ASP A 51 3.39 34.48 -15.43
C ASP A 51 2.50 33.39 -16.07
N LEU A 52 2.36 32.26 -15.38
CA LEU A 52 1.50 31.14 -15.81
C LEU A 52 0.05 31.57 -16.08
N ASP A 53 -0.48 32.57 -15.34
CA ASP A 53 -1.85 33.05 -15.51
C ASP A 53 -2.03 33.75 -16.86
N THR A 54 -0.96 34.34 -17.42
CA THR A 54 -1.01 34.97 -18.74
C THR A 54 -1.06 33.98 -19.89
N LEU A 55 -0.68 32.72 -19.66
CA LEU A 55 -0.68 31.67 -20.68
C LEU A 55 -2.08 31.08 -20.92
N GLY A 56 -3.04 31.35 -20.02
CA GLY A 56 -4.42 30.87 -20.14
C GLY A 56 -4.54 29.35 -20.20
N LEU A 57 -3.63 28.62 -19.55
CA LEU A 57 -3.59 27.17 -19.55
C LEU A 57 -4.59 26.59 -18.54
N GLU A 58 -5.47 25.70 -18.99
CA GLU A 58 -6.33 24.91 -18.11
C GLU A 58 -5.56 23.66 -17.64
N LEU A 59 -4.78 23.79 -16.56
CA LEU A 59 -3.89 22.72 -16.04
C LEU A 59 -4.54 21.79 -14.99
N GLY A 60 -5.72 22.19 -14.52
CA GLY A 60 -6.51 21.43 -13.55
C GLY A 60 -7.20 20.22 -14.16
N TYR A 61 -7.87 19.43 -13.32
CA TYR A 61 -8.76 18.39 -13.80
C TYR A 61 -10.01 19.00 -14.43
N SER A 62 -10.49 18.40 -15.52
CA SER A 62 -11.85 18.68 -16.02
C SER A 62 -12.92 18.29 -14.99
N ASP A 63 -14.18 18.67 -15.20
CA ASP A 63 -15.28 18.31 -14.30
C ASP A 63 -15.42 16.78 -14.11
N ASP A 64 -15.34 16.03 -15.21
CA ASP A 64 -15.43 14.56 -15.20
C ASP A 64 -14.22 13.94 -14.46
N GLU A 65 -13.02 14.49 -14.67
CA GLU A 65 -11.80 14.05 -13.98
C GLU A 65 -11.81 14.44 -12.50
N SER A 66 -12.41 15.58 -12.13
CA SER A 66 -12.52 16.00 -10.74
C SER A 66 -13.38 15.02 -9.93
N LEU A 67 -14.45 14.49 -10.52
CA LEU A 67 -15.24 13.41 -9.90
C LEU A 67 -14.44 12.10 -9.73
N GLN A 68 -13.47 11.86 -10.62
CA GLN A 68 -12.60 10.70 -10.55
C GLN A 68 -11.46 10.87 -9.54
N PHE A 69 -10.84 12.04 -9.46
CA PHE A 69 -9.56 12.23 -8.77
C PHE A 69 -9.63 13.12 -7.53
N CYS A 70 -10.66 13.95 -7.39
CA CYS A 70 -10.74 14.94 -6.31
C CYS A 70 -11.77 14.58 -5.25
N SER A 71 -12.91 14.01 -5.64
CA SER A 71 -13.94 13.42 -4.76
C SER A 71 -15.15 13.01 -5.59
N ALA A 72 -15.74 11.85 -5.34
CA ALA A 72 -17.11 11.57 -5.78
C ALA A 72 -18.15 11.97 -4.72
N ASN A 73 -17.70 12.17 -3.47
CA ASN A 73 -18.56 12.43 -2.32
C ASN A 73 -18.39 13.87 -1.80
N GLU A 74 -19.48 14.61 -1.58
CA GLU A 74 -19.41 15.97 -1.05
C GLU A 74 -18.96 16.02 0.42
N GLN A 75 -19.25 14.97 1.19
CA GLN A 75 -18.98 14.87 2.62
C GLN A 75 -18.22 13.59 2.92
N ALA A 76 -17.37 13.64 3.95
CA ALA A 76 -16.77 12.46 4.54
C ALA A 76 -17.86 11.54 5.13
N ARG A 77 -17.63 10.22 5.08
CA ARG A 77 -18.58 9.20 5.55
C ARG A 77 -18.08 8.55 6.84
N SER A 78 -18.93 7.74 7.45
CA SER A 78 -18.56 6.94 8.61
C SER A 78 -19.45 5.71 8.68
N ASN A 79 -18.93 4.65 9.28
CA ASN A 79 -19.69 3.49 9.74
C ASN A 79 -19.36 3.21 11.22
N GLU A 80 -19.75 2.05 11.74
CA GLU A 80 -19.53 1.71 13.15
C GLU A 80 -18.04 1.73 13.55
N TYR A 81 -17.12 1.34 12.64
CA TYR A 81 -15.69 1.15 12.95
C TYR A 81 -14.79 2.21 12.32
N VAL A 82 -15.28 2.92 11.31
CA VAL A 82 -14.48 3.83 10.48
C VAL A 82 -15.09 5.22 10.50
N LYS A 83 -14.27 6.22 10.82
CA LYS A 83 -14.63 7.64 10.73
C LYS A 83 -13.69 8.35 9.75
N GLU A 84 -14.27 9.07 8.80
CA GLU A 84 -13.53 9.84 7.80
C GLU A 84 -13.61 11.35 8.09
N TYR A 85 -12.59 12.08 7.68
CA TYR A 85 -12.44 13.51 7.85
C TYR A 85 -12.10 14.17 6.51
N LYS A 86 -12.95 15.11 6.11
CA LYS A 86 -12.78 15.86 4.87
C LYS A 86 -11.63 16.85 5.01
N ILE A 87 -10.64 16.77 4.12
CA ILE A 87 -9.55 17.76 4.08
C ILE A 87 -10.12 19.10 3.58
N PRO A 88 -9.83 20.25 4.25
CA PRO A 88 -10.39 21.54 3.88
C PRO A 88 -10.01 22.00 2.47
N THR A 89 -8.73 21.85 2.10
CA THR A 89 -8.29 22.10 0.73
C THR A 89 -8.83 20.99 -0.19
N ALA A 90 -9.46 21.39 -1.29
CA ALA A 90 -10.03 20.45 -2.25
C ALA A 90 -8.94 19.82 -3.13
N CYS A 91 -9.17 18.56 -3.52
CA CYS A 91 -8.32 17.85 -4.48
C CYS A 91 -6.82 17.82 -4.11
N THR A 92 -6.50 17.66 -2.82
CA THR A 92 -5.13 17.50 -2.34
C THR A 92 -4.54 16.15 -2.70
N GLN A 93 -5.40 15.14 -2.86
CA GLN A 93 -5.02 13.75 -3.15
C GLN A 93 -4.03 13.24 -2.09
N PRO A 94 -4.47 13.12 -0.82
CA PRO A 94 -3.60 12.69 0.27
C PRO A 94 -3.06 11.28 -0.02
N LEU A 95 -1.76 11.05 0.20
CA LEU A 95 -1.14 9.76 -0.11
C LEU A 95 -0.41 9.17 1.09
N ALA A 96 0.86 9.48 1.31
CA ALA A 96 1.57 8.93 2.46
C ALA A 96 1.10 9.55 3.77
N ILE A 97 1.04 8.73 4.83
CA ILE A 97 0.60 9.12 6.17
C ILE A 97 1.48 8.51 7.26
N THR A 98 1.75 9.28 8.31
CA THR A 98 2.45 8.82 9.51
C THR A 98 1.81 9.43 10.75
N VAL A 99 2.13 8.89 11.93
CA VAL A 99 1.70 9.43 13.22
C VAL A 99 2.93 9.72 14.05
N ASP A 100 3.02 10.95 14.56
CA ASP A 100 4.14 11.33 15.41
C ASP A 100 4.03 10.73 16.84
N PRO A 101 5.09 10.80 17.66
CA PRO A 101 5.06 10.27 19.03
C PRO A 101 4.02 10.91 19.97
N TYR A 102 3.39 12.01 19.56
CA TYR A 102 2.34 12.71 20.31
C TYR A 102 0.93 12.33 19.83
N GLY A 103 0.81 11.46 18.83
CA GLY A 103 -0.45 11.03 18.25
C GLY A 103 -1.02 12.00 17.22
N MET A 104 -0.24 12.98 16.73
CA MET A 104 -0.66 13.84 15.63
C MET A 104 -0.47 13.11 14.31
N VAL A 105 -1.45 13.23 13.44
CA VAL A 105 -1.45 12.55 12.15
C VAL A 105 -0.87 13.50 11.11
N TRP A 106 0.12 13.06 10.37
CA TRP A 106 0.81 13.83 9.35
C TRP A 106 0.68 13.15 8.00
N PHE A 107 0.35 13.89 6.95
CA PHE A 107 0.23 13.33 5.61
C PHE A 107 0.69 14.31 4.53
N ALA A 108 1.18 13.75 3.42
CA ALA A 108 1.62 14.50 2.26
C ALA A 108 0.52 14.62 1.20
N GLN A 109 0.48 15.75 0.51
CA GLN A 109 -0.56 16.09 -0.47
C GLN A 109 0.00 16.09 -1.89
N THR A 110 -0.38 15.06 -2.67
CA THR A 110 0.08 14.81 -4.06
C THR A 110 -0.02 16.04 -4.97
N SER A 111 -1.11 16.80 -4.86
CA SER A 111 -1.47 17.87 -5.82
C SER A 111 -1.04 19.29 -5.40
N THR A 112 -0.49 19.44 -4.20
CA THR A 112 -0.13 20.75 -3.63
C THR A 112 1.30 20.78 -3.08
N GLY A 113 1.95 19.62 -2.91
CA GLY A 113 3.25 19.50 -2.29
C GLY A 113 3.28 19.82 -0.79
N LYS A 114 2.13 20.08 -0.18
CA LYS A 114 2.03 20.42 1.24
C LYS A 114 2.12 19.17 2.11
N VAL A 115 2.62 19.36 3.30
CA VAL A 115 2.38 18.50 4.46
C VAL A 115 1.22 19.09 5.25
N ALA A 116 0.32 18.23 5.71
CA ALA A 116 -0.78 18.60 6.58
C ALA A 116 -0.73 17.79 7.87
N LYS A 117 -1.12 18.46 8.96
CA LYS A 117 -1.29 17.89 10.29
C LYS A 117 -2.77 17.80 10.62
N PHE A 118 -3.19 16.69 11.22
CA PHE A 118 -4.50 16.53 11.82
C PHE A 118 -4.33 16.20 13.30
N ASP A 119 -5.05 16.94 14.14
CA ASP A 119 -5.12 16.72 15.58
C ASP A 119 -6.38 15.88 15.89
N PRO A 120 -6.24 14.60 16.29
CA PRO A 120 -7.39 13.76 16.59
C PRO A 120 -8.20 14.18 17.82
N LEU A 121 -7.63 14.97 18.73
CA LEU A 121 -8.32 15.42 19.94
C LEU A 121 -9.29 16.56 19.64
N THR A 122 -8.87 17.50 18.78
CA THR A 122 -9.69 18.66 18.40
C THR A 122 -10.40 18.47 17.06
N GLU A 123 -10.06 17.43 16.31
CA GLU A 123 -10.54 17.14 14.95
C GLU A 123 -10.29 18.29 13.97
N THR A 124 -9.10 18.90 14.05
CA THR A 124 -8.72 20.07 13.25
C THR A 124 -7.52 19.81 12.36
N PHE A 125 -7.59 20.33 11.14
CA PHE A 125 -6.48 20.34 10.18
C PHE A 125 -5.62 21.60 10.32
N THR A 126 -4.32 21.45 10.07
CA THR A 126 -3.38 22.53 9.81
C THR A 126 -2.59 22.15 8.56
N GLU A 127 -2.65 22.98 7.51
CA GLU A 127 -1.95 22.76 6.25
C GLU A 127 -0.81 23.77 6.14
N TYR A 128 0.41 23.31 5.82
CA TYR A 128 1.58 24.18 5.76
C TYR A 128 1.94 24.45 4.30
N ASP A 129 1.93 25.72 3.91
CA ASP A 129 2.18 26.14 2.52
C ASP A 129 3.61 25.81 2.06
N ASN A 130 3.73 25.29 0.84
CA ASN A 130 5.01 24.92 0.25
C ASN A 130 5.32 25.80 -0.97
N SER A 131 5.89 26.98 -0.75
CA SER A 131 6.27 27.88 -1.85
C SER A 131 7.38 27.30 -2.74
N VAL A 132 8.20 26.40 -2.20
CA VAL A 132 9.24 25.70 -2.99
C VAL A 132 8.58 24.79 -4.02
N TRP A 133 7.51 24.08 -3.66
CA TRP A 133 6.72 23.28 -4.60
C TRP A 133 6.10 24.13 -5.72
N GLU A 134 5.55 25.31 -5.39
CA GLU A 134 4.98 26.22 -6.40
C GLU A 134 6.03 26.65 -7.43
N ASN A 135 7.27 26.90 -6.98
CA ASN A 135 8.38 27.21 -7.87
C ASN A 135 8.77 25.99 -8.74
N VAL A 136 8.86 24.80 -8.14
CA VAL A 136 9.13 23.55 -8.87
C VAL A 136 8.04 23.26 -9.91
N GLU A 137 6.77 23.52 -9.60
CA GLU A 137 5.65 23.38 -10.54
C GLU A 137 5.76 24.34 -11.74
N LYS A 138 6.14 25.61 -11.51
CA LYS A 138 6.40 26.56 -12.60
C LYS A 138 7.49 26.05 -13.54
N ILE A 139 8.61 25.61 -12.99
CA ILE A 139 9.73 25.05 -13.75
C ILE A 139 9.26 23.84 -14.54
N PHE A 140 8.54 22.93 -13.89
CA PHE A 140 7.96 21.73 -14.51
C PHE A 140 7.10 22.05 -15.74
N ILE A 141 6.21 23.04 -15.62
CA ILE A 141 5.32 23.46 -16.70
C ILE A 141 6.09 24.12 -17.84
N VAL A 142 7.02 25.03 -17.52
CA VAL A 142 7.84 25.74 -18.53
C VAL A 142 8.69 24.73 -19.31
N SER A 143 9.36 23.81 -18.63
CA SER A 143 10.17 22.79 -19.29
C SER A 143 9.35 21.85 -20.17
N ALA A 144 8.11 21.53 -19.79
CA ALA A 144 7.20 20.77 -20.67
C ALA A 144 6.92 21.54 -21.98
N ILE A 145 6.64 22.84 -21.89
CA ILE A 145 6.37 23.69 -23.05
C ILE A 145 7.62 23.78 -23.96
N GLU A 146 8.79 24.04 -23.37
CA GLU A 146 10.06 24.14 -24.10
C GLU A 146 10.44 22.84 -24.82
N ASN A 147 10.06 21.69 -24.25
CA ASN A 147 10.27 20.38 -24.84
C ASN A 147 9.10 19.89 -25.73
N ASN A 148 8.16 20.78 -26.11
CA ASN A 148 7.00 20.44 -26.95
C ASN A 148 6.08 19.34 -26.37
N MET A 149 6.02 19.22 -25.04
CA MET A 149 5.14 18.32 -24.30
C MET A 149 3.88 19.04 -23.83
N GLU A 150 2.82 18.29 -23.53
CA GLU A 150 1.59 18.86 -22.97
C GLU A 150 1.83 19.28 -21.50
N PRO A 151 1.69 20.58 -21.16
CA PRO A 151 1.88 21.03 -19.79
C PRO A 151 0.75 20.52 -18.90
N THR A 152 1.11 20.06 -17.71
CA THR A 152 0.15 19.57 -16.72
C THR A 152 0.54 20.13 -15.35
N LYS A 153 -0.45 20.27 -14.45
CA LYS A 153 -0.18 20.62 -13.06
C LYS A 153 0.70 19.54 -12.41
N LEU A 154 1.68 19.94 -11.61
CA LEU A 154 2.61 19.03 -10.94
C LEU A 154 1.86 18.20 -9.90
N ARG A 155 1.98 16.88 -10.01
CA ARG A 155 1.40 15.90 -9.09
C ARG A 155 2.40 14.77 -8.92
N SER A 156 2.69 14.42 -7.67
CA SER A 156 3.66 13.37 -7.34
C SER A 156 3.06 12.33 -6.41
N MET A 157 3.21 11.04 -6.72
CA MET A 157 2.80 9.99 -5.78
C MET A 157 3.85 9.90 -4.67
N MET A 158 3.62 10.67 -3.61
CA MET A 158 4.48 10.71 -2.43
C MET A 158 4.20 9.48 -1.58
N TRP A 159 4.85 8.35 -1.89
CA TRP A 159 4.58 7.02 -1.29
C TRP A 159 5.12 6.81 0.12
N GLY A 160 6.13 7.59 0.52
CA GLY A 160 6.80 7.42 1.80
C GLY A 160 6.75 8.71 2.58
N ILE A 161 6.43 8.61 3.87
CA ILE A 161 6.51 9.69 4.83
C ILE A 161 6.93 9.13 6.18
N ASP A 162 7.77 9.85 6.91
CA ASP A 162 8.11 9.49 8.29
C ASP A 162 8.48 10.69 9.15
N TYR A 163 8.28 10.57 10.47
CA TYR A 163 8.61 11.57 11.47
C TYR A 163 10.03 11.37 11.99
N PHE A 164 10.85 12.41 11.87
CA PHE A 164 12.20 12.41 12.43
C PHE A 164 12.19 13.00 13.85
N PRO A 165 12.92 12.41 14.81
CA PRO A 165 12.97 12.90 16.21
C PRO A 165 13.43 14.36 16.41
N ASP A 166 13.94 15.03 15.38
CA ASP A 166 14.33 16.45 15.40
C ASP A 166 13.13 17.39 15.17
N GLY A 167 11.91 16.85 15.03
CA GLY A 167 10.72 17.64 14.72
C GLY A 167 10.59 17.96 13.24
N SER A 168 11.10 17.10 12.36
CA SER A 168 10.89 17.21 10.92
C SER A 168 10.11 16.03 10.35
N ILE A 169 9.38 16.29 9.27
CA ILE A 169 8.66 15.30 8.48
C ILE A 169 9.43 15.11 7.17
N TRP A 170 9.76 13.87 6.85
CA TRP A 170 10.44 13.52 5.61
C TRP A 170 9.51 12.77 4.69
N PHE A 171 9.51 13.10 3.40
CA PHE A 171 8.65 12.41 2.43
C PHE A 171 9.28 12.30 1.05
N THR A 172 8.87 11.29 0.29
CA THR A 172 9.39 11.01 -1.06
C THR A 172 8.63 11.78 -2.12
N ASP A 173 9.30 12.07 -3.24
CA ASP A 173 8.72 12.69 -4.43
C ASP A 173 9.24 11.98 -5.69
N GLU A 174 8.40 11.12 -6.26
CA GLU A 174 8.75 10.34 -7.45
C GLU A 174 8.76 11.16 -8.75
N ARG A 175 7.97 12.24 -8.81
CA ARG A 175 7.76 12.99 -10.06
C ARG A 175 8.94 13.90 -10.36
N THR A 176 9.62 14.39 -9.33
CA THR A 176 10.79 15.28 -9.46
C THR A 176 12.09 14.65 -8.98
N ASP A 177 12.11 13.33 -8.74
CA ASP A 177 13.26 12.58 -8.25
C ASP A 177 13.92 13.23 -7.01
N ALA A 178 13.10 13.45 -5.98
CA ALA A 178 13.50 14.16 -4.76
C ALA A 178 13.00 13.51 -3.47
N ILE A 179 13.59 13.97 -2.37
CA ILE A 179 13.12 13.79 -1.01
C ILE A 179 12.90 15.19 -0.43
N TRP A 180 11.88 15.33 0.37
CA TRP A 180 11.54 16.59 1.02
C TRP A 180 11.67 16.46 2.52
N LYS A 181 12.19 17.52 3.15
CA LYS A 181 12.19 17.71 4.60
C LYS A 181 11.31 18.91 4.93
N PHE A 182 10.28 18.71 5.74
CA PHE A 182 9.50 19.77 6.35
C PHE A 182 9.90 19.93 7.81
N SER A 183 10.39 21.11 8.20
CA SER A 183 10.76 21.40 9.59
C SER A 183 9.59 22.05 10.33
N ILE A 184 9.07 21.41 11.37
CA ILE A 184 7.83 21.85 12.05
C ILE A 184 8.02 23.20 12.75
N ASP A 185 9.15 23.41 13.42
CA ASP A 185 9.41 24.63 14.20
C ASP A 185 9.54 25.89 13.33
N THR A 186 10.07 25.75 12.12
CA THR A 186 10.30 26.85 11.18
C THR A 186 9.26 26.93 10.07
N GLU A 187 8.37 25.93 10.00
CA GLU A 187 7.38 25.76 8.93
C GLU A 187 7.99 25.89 7.52
N SER A 188 9.18 25.31 7.33
CA SER A 188 9.98 25.45 6.12
C SER A 188 10.23 24.12 5.43
N TYR A 189 10.26 24.15 4.10
CA TYR A 189 10.54 22.99 3.25
C TYR A 189 11.95 23.09 2.69
N ASP A 190 12.70 22.00 2.80
CA ASP A 190 13.95 21.77 2.10
C ASP A 190 13.72 20.64 1.09
N ARG A 191 13.94 20.92 -0.19
CA ARG A 191 13.97 19.91 -1.25
C ARG A 191 15.39 19.36 -1.35
N ILE A 192 15.51 18.06 -1.48
CA ILE A 192 16.78 17.37 -1.61
C ILE A 192 16.69 16.45 -2.83
N SER A 193 17.54 16.70 -3.82
CA SER A 193 17.66 15.81 -4.98
C SER A 193 18.00 14.37 -4.55
N TYR A 194 17.33 13.42 -5.18
CA TYR A 194 17.55 11.98 -5.01
C TYR A 194 18.21 11.34 -6.26
N SER A 195 18.66 12.16 -7.21
CA SER A 195 19.05 11.70 -8.55
C SER A 195 20.10 10.58 -8.55
N GLN A 196 20.01 9.75 -9.58
CA GLN A 196 20.99 8.71 -9.84
C GLN A 196 22.21 9.28 -10.55
N THR A 197 23.39 8.70 -10.34
CA THR A 197 24.58 8.99 -11.16
C THR A 197 24.46 8.46 -12.60
N ASP A 198 23.42 7.68 -12.91
CA ASP A 198 23.15 7.13 -14.24
C ASP A 198 22.00 7.90 -14.89
N GLU A 199 22.35 8.83 -15.79
CA GLU A 199 21.41 9.72 -16.50
C GLU A 199 20.29 8.97 -17.27
N ASN A 200 20.43 7.66 -17.52
CA ASN A 200 19.44 6.87 -18.26
C ASN A 200 18.41 6.16 -17.39
N LYS A 201 18.48 6.26 -16.06
CA LYS A 201 17.57 5.57 -15.14
C LYS A 201 16.83 6.57 -14.26
N SER A 202 15.50 6.54 -14.41
CA SER A 202 14.58 7.27 -13.54
C SER A 202 14.48 6.56 -12.18
N SER A 203 14.48 7.37 -11.12
CA SER A 203 14.23 6.87 -9.77
C SER A 203 12.75 6.86 -9.44
N LEU A 204 12.37 6.02 -8.49
CA LEU A 204 11.06 6.07 -7.84
C LEU A 204 11.30 5.84 -6.34
N PRO A 205 11.74 6.87 -5.59
CA PRO A 205 11.80 6.79 -4.14
C PRO A 205 10.40 6.50 -3.60
N GLN A 206 10.18 5.29 -3.10
CA GLN A 206 8.84 4.80 -2.75
C GLN A 206 8.62 4.91 -1.24
N LYS A 207 8.97 3.88 -0.46
CA LYS A 207 8.90 3.87 1.01
C LYS A 207 10.12 4.58 1.59
N LEU A 208 9.90 5.31 2.68
CA LEU A 208 10.91 5.96 3.49
C LEU A 208 10.70 5.53 4.94
N VAL A 209 11.76 5.08 5.59
CA VAL A 209 11.76 4.70 7.02
C VAL A 209 12.95 5.34 7.72
N ILE A 210 12.71 5.94 8.87
CA ILE A 210 13.71 6.52 9.75
C ILE A 210 14.09 5.49 10.82
N GLU A 211 15.35 5.09 10.85
CA GLU A 211 15.92 4.19 11.84
C GLU A 211 17.10 4.87 12.54
N GLY A 212 16.86 5.35 13.77
CA GLY A 212 17.84 6.14 14.51
C GLY A 212 18.09 7.50 13.85
N SER A 213 19.29 7.72 13.32
CA SER A 213 19.66 8.94 12.58
C SER A 213 19.66 8.74 11.06
N LYS A 214 19.22 7.56 10.58
CA LYS A 214 19.38 7.14 9.20
C LYS A 214 18.03 7.11 8.52
N ILE A 215 18.03 7.52 7.26
CA ILE A 215 16.87 7.48 6.39
C ILE A 215 17.13 6.39 5.36
N ILE A 216 16.28 5.39 5.33
CA ILE A 216 16.36 4.27 4.40
C ILE A 216 15.21 4.40 3.40
N ILE A 217 15.53 4.30 2.11
CA ILE A 217 14.58 4.52 1.03
C ILE A 217 14.74 3.44 -0.02
N ASN A 218 13.66 2.78 -0.40
CA ASN A 218 13.69 1.93 -1.58
C ASN A 218 13.44 2.77 -2.84
N ASP A 219 14.33 2.63 -3.81
CA ASP A 219 14.14 3.15 -5.15
C ASP A 219 13.55 2.04 -6.01
N PHE A 220 12.24 2.08 -6.21
CA PHE A 220 11.48 0.99 -6.79
C PHE A 220 11.94 0.63 -8.19
N THR A 221 11.90 1.59 -9.12
CA THR A 221 12.32 1.39 -10.52
C THR A 221 13.83 1.48 -10.69
N GLY A 222 14.51 2.22 -9.82
CA GLY A 222 15.98 2.26 -9.81
C GLY A 222 16.62 0.94 -9.39
N GLY A 223 15.85 0.07 -8.72
CA GLY A 223 16.29 -1.25 -8.29
C GLY A 223 17.42 -1.14 -7.27
N ARG A 224 17.24 -0.32 -6.22
CA ARG A 224 18.23 -0.14 -5.17
C ARG A 224 17.60 0.25 -3.83
N LEU A 225 18.34 0.02 -2.76
CA LEU A 225 18.02 0.49 -1.42
C LEU A 225 19.05 1.56 -1.02
N SER A 226 18.59 2.78 -0.81
CA SER A 226 19.44 3.93 -0.45
C SER A 226 19.49 4.13 1.06
N PHE A 227 20.69 4.41 1.56
CA PHE A 227 20.96 4.76 2.95
C PHE A 227 21.53 6.17 2.99
N LEU A 228 20.81 7.03 3.70
CA LEU A 228 21.13 8.44 3.85
C LEU A 228 21.48 8.70 5.31
N ASP A 229 22.69 9.20 5.56
CA ASP A 229 23.06 9.72 6.89
C ASP A 229 22.81 11.22 6.94
N TYR A 230 22.16 11.68 8.01
CA TYR A 230 21.94 13.09 8.26
C TYR A 230 23.26 13.76 8.68
N ALA A 231 24.05 14.24 7.71
CA ALA A 231 25.18 15.11 7.98
C ALA A 231 24.67 16.54 8.24
N GLN A 232 25.08 17.14 9.36
CA GLN A 232 24.70 18.52 9.76
C GLN A 232 25.25 19.63 8.84
N ASP A 233 25.90 19.31 7.71
CA ASP A 233 26.43 20.31 6.79
C ASP A 233 25.56 20.44 5.53
N LYS A 234 25.51 21.67 5.00
CA LYS A 234 24.75 22.03 3.80
C LYS A 234 25.34 21.46 2.50
N GLN A 235 26.22 20.45 2.55
CA GLN A 235 26.98 19.95 1.40
C GLN A 235 27.00 18.43 1.20
N GLY A 236 26.17 17.64 1.89
CA GLY A 236 25.77 16.35 1.32
C GLY A 236 25.23 15.33 2.31
N LEU A 237 24.11 14.71 1.94
CA LEU A 237 23.74 13.40 2.46
C LEU A 237 24.88 12.43 2.15
N ARG A 238 25.42 11.74 3.17
CA ARG A 238 26.25 10.56 2.89
C ARG A 238 25.31 9.48 2.36
N HIS A 239 25.31 9.33 1.04
CA HIS A 239 24.52 8.35 0.33
C HIS A 239 25.41 7.18 -0.05
N TYR A 240 24.96 5.99 0.32
CA TYR A 240 25.30 4.81 -0.46
C TYR A 240 24.02 4.07 -0.77
N ALA A 241 24.01 3.41 -1.92
CA ALA A 241 22.91 2.56 -2.31
C ALA A 241 23.40 1.15 -2.56
N ILE A 242 22.56 0.20 -2.16
CA ILE A 242 22.75 -1.22 -2.42
C ILE A 242 21.90 -1.57 -3.64
N PRO A 243 22.49 -1.99 -4.78
CA PRO A 243 21.72 -2.37 -5.94
C PRO A 243 20.92 -3.64 -5.68
N ALA A 244 19.88 -3.85 -6.48
CA ALA A 244 19.15 -5.09 -6.52
C ALA A 244 20.11 -6.26 -6.80
N VAL A 245 19.86 -7.37 -6.12
CA VAL A 245 20.66 -8.60 -6.28
C VAL A 245 20.45 -9.21 -7.67
N MET A 246 19.30 -8.93 -8.29
CA MET A 246 18.91 -9.40 -9.62
C MET A 246 18.91 -8.25 -10.62
N ASP A 247 19.51 -8.48 -11.79
CA ASP A 247 19.49 -7.51 -12.89
C ASP A 247 18.07 -7.29 -13.43
N GLY A 248 17.72 -6.03 -13.69
CA GLY A 248 16.40 -5.61 -14.14
C GLY A 248 15.26 -5.82 -13.11
N ALA A 249 15.57 -6.17 -11.87
CA ALA A 249 14.58 -6.29 -10.80
C ALA A 249 14.25 -4.93 -10.18
N VAL A 250 12.98 -4.75 -9.82
CA VAL A 250 12.56 -3.66 -8.93
C VAL A 250 12.99 -3.97 -7.50
N THR A 251 13.15 -2.93 -6.67
CA THR A 251 13.35 -3.09 -5.22
C THR A 251 12.13 -2.52 -4.51
N SER A 252 11.21 -3.38 -4.04
CA SER A 252 10.00 -2.93 -3.34
C SER A 252 10.28 -2.54 -1.89
N ASP A 253 9.22 -2.52 -1.08
CA ASP A 253 9.24 -2.29 0.36
C ASP A 253 10.29 -3.13 1.10
N PHE A 254 10.58 -2.67 2.31
CA PHE A 254 11.55 -3.28 3.19
C PHE A 254 11.11 -3.20 4.66
N ALA A 255 11.63 -4.12 5.47
CA ALA A 255 11.45 -4.11 6.92
C ALA A 255 12.77 -4.41 7.63
N ILE A 256 12.89 -3.92 8.86
CA ILE A 256 14.11 -4.06 9.66
C ILE A 256 13.82 -5.03 10.81
N ASP A 257 14.64 -6.08 10.93
CA ASP A 257 14.48 -7.08 11.99
C ASP A 257 15.14 -6.65 13.32
N SER A 258 15.00 -7.47 14.37
CA SER A 258 15.57 -7.12 15.68
C SER A 258 17.10 -7.05 15.70
N ASP A 259 17.76 -7.74 14.77
CA ASP A 259 19.21 -7.74 14.60
C ASP A 259 19.66 -6.63 13.63
N LYS A 260 18.73 -5.77 13.20
CA LYS A 260 18.92 -4.67 12.25
C LYS A 260 19.28 -5.12 10.83
N ASN A 261 19.01 -6.39 10.47
CA ASN A 261 19.05 -6.77 9.06
C ASN A 261 17.88 -6.12 8.33
N VAL A 262 18.12 -5.70 7.08
CA VAL A 262 17.07 -5.18 6.21
C VAL A 262 16.57 -6.31 5.32
N TRP A 263 15.28 -6.59 5.42
CA TRP A 263 14.56 -7.55 4.60
C TRP A 263 13.82 -6.79 3.51
N TYR A 264 14.07 -7.11 2.24
CA TYR A 264 13.43 -6.43 1.11
C TYR A 264 13.21 -7.39 -0.06
N THR A 265 12.38 -6.98 -1.01
CA THR A 265 12.03 -7.85 -2.14
C THR A 265 12.63 -7.36 -3.44
N ASN A 266 13.16 -8.30 -4.22
CA ASN A 266 13.62 -8.05 -5.58
C ASN A 266 12.87 -8.95 -6.54
N TRP A 267 12.20 -8.39 -7.54
CA TRP A 267 11.48 -9.17 -8.55
C TRP A 267 11.49 -8.50 -9.91
N VAL A 268 11.44 -9.31 -10.96
CA VAL A 268 11.33 -8.83 -12.33
C VAL A 268 9.86 -8.91 -12.75
N PRO A 269 9.26 -7.86 -13.31
CA PRO A 269 7.87 -7.91 -13.76
C PRO A 269 7.61 -9.04 -14.76
N GLY A 270 6.66 -9.92 -14.43
CA GLY A 270 6.36 -11.13 -15.21
C GLY A 270 7.42 -12.23 -15.14
N GLY A 271 8.44 -12.07 -14.29
CA GLY A 271 9.56 -12.97 -14.10
C GLY A 271 9.58 -13.62 -12.71
N VAL A 272 10.79 -13.91 -12.25
CA VAL A 272 11.07 -14.47 -10.93
C VAL A 272 11.38 -13.36 -9.92
N GLY A 273 11.31 -13.70 -8.63
CA GLY A 273 11.75 -12.81 -7.56
C GLY A 273 12.31 -13.58 -6.36
N ILE A 274 12.96 -12.82 -5.48
CA ILE A 274 13.62 -13.28 -4.27
C ILE A 274 13.30 -12.35 -3.10
N LEU A 275 13.23 -12.93 -1.91
CA LEU A 275 13.35 -12.22 -0.65
C LEU A 275 14.84 -12.06 -0.35
N VAL A 276 15.27 -10.86 -0.02
CA VAL A 276 16.65 -10.54 0.31
C VAL A 276 16.74 -10.16 1.78
N LYS A 277 17.75 -10.68 2.47
CA LYS A 277 18.16 -10.25 3.81
C LYS A 277 19.55 -9.63 3.71
N PHE A 278 19.69 -8.41 4.17
CA PHE A 278 20.93 -7.66 4.16
C PHE A 278 21.42 -7.36 5.57
N ASP A 279 22.60 -7.86 5.92
CA ASP A 279 23.33 -7.54 7.15
C ASP A 279 23.90 -6.11 7.07
N TYR A 280 22.99 -5.16 7.29
CA TYR A 280 23.28 -3.74 7.28
C TYR A 280 24.35 -3.33 8.32
N PRO A 281 24.26 -3.73 9.61
CA PRO A 281 25.27 -3.38 10.60
C PRO A 281 26.66 -3.96 10.30
N GLY A 282 26.72 -5.21 9.82
CA GLY A 282 27.98 -5.84 9.44
C GLY A 282 28.64 -5.12 8.25
N TYR A 283 27.85 -4.75 7.25
CA TYR A 283 28.33 -4.00 6.09
C TYR A 283 28.90 -2.63 6.50
N GLU A 284 28.17 -1.88 7.32
CA GLU A 284 28.62 -0.56 7.79
C GLU A 284 29.89 -0.65 8.64
N PHE A 285 29.94 -1.63 9.55
CA PHE A 285 31.12 -1.85 10.39
C PHE A 285 32.38 -2.13 9.55
N GLN A 286 32.29 -2.98 8.53
CA GLN A 286 33.45 -3.27 7.67
C GLN A 286 33.81 -2.09 6.75
N SER A 287 32.81 -1.37 6.23
CA SER A 287 33.02 -0.19 5.38
C SER A 287 33.80 0.93 6.10
N THR A 288 33.60 1.10 7.41
CA THR A 288 34.28 2.15 8.21
C THR A 288 35.72 1.81 8.61
N GLN A 289 36.19 0.57 8.44
CA GLN A 289 37.52 0.11 8.90
C GLN A 289 38.69 0.48 7.95
N GLY A 290 38.47 1.19 6.85
CA GLY A 290 39.47 2.00 6.14
C GLY A 290 40.65 1.31 5.42
N GLU A 291 40.94 0.02 5.63
CA GLU A 291 42.07 -0.69 4.99
C GLU A 291 41.67 -1.76 3.95
N VAL A 292 40.37 -2.04 3.75
CA VAL A 292 39.89 -3.07 2.80
C VAL A 292 38.75 -2.55 1.90
N THR A 293 38.92 -1.39 1.27
CA THR A 293 37.99 -1.00 0.18
C THR A 293 38.32 -1.68 -1.15
N GLN A 294 39.45 -2.39 -1.24
CA GLN A 294 39.72 -3.36 -2.31
C GLN A 294 39.37 -4.78 -1.84
N GLY A 295 38.08 -5.11 -1.79
CA GLY A 295 37.65 -6.49 -1.54
C GLY A 295 36.32 -6.70 -0.83
N LEU A 296 35.63 -5.65 -0.37
CA LEU A 296 34.29 -5.78 0.21
C LEU A 296 33.29 -6.17 -0.88
N LEU A 297 32.79 -7.41 -0.87
CA LEU A 297 31.77 -7.86 -1.80
C LEU A 297 30.43 -7.81 -1.11
N LEU A 298 29.47 -7.08 -1.70
CA LEU A 298 28.10 -6.98 -1.16
C LEU A 298 27.47 -8.36 -0.87
N GLN A 299 27.78 -9.34 -1.71
CA GLN A 299 27.33 -10.73 -1.56
C GLN A 299 27.72 -11.38 -0.23
N ASP A 300 28.74 -10.87 0.47
CA ASP A 300 29.17 -11.39 1.77
C ASP A 300 28.21 -10.97 2.91
N PHE A 301 27.30 -10.03 2.65
CA PHE A 301 26.33 -9.48 3.60
C PHE A 301 24.88 -9.74 3.19
N VAL A 302 24.66 -10.50 2.11
CA VAL A 302 23.35 -10.70 1.52
C VAL A 302 23.02 -12.18 1.48
N GLU A 303 21.89 -12.54 2.09
CA GLU A 303 21.23 -13.83 1.92
C GLU A 303 19.99 -13.63 1.04
N TRP A 304 19.62 -14.63 0.23
CA TRP A 304 18.40 -14.56 -0.58
C TRP A 304 17.63 -15.87 -0.64
N TYR A 305 16.32 -15.76 -0.78
CA TYR A 305 15.38 -16.89 -0.79
C TYR A 305 14.42 -16.75 -1.97
N ASN A 306 14.29 -17.80 -2.79
CA ASN A 306 13.41 -17.78 -3.96
C ASN A 306 11.94 -17.73 -3.56
N PHE A 307 11.15 -16.90 -4.24
CA PHE A 307 9.71 -16.87 -3.99
C PHE A 307 9.02 -18.16 -4.42
N PRO A 308 8.01 -18.61 -3.66
CA PRO A 308 7.18 -19.75 -4.05
C PRO A 308 6.28 -19.41 -5.24
N ALA A 309 5.72 -20.45 -5.86
CA ALA A 309 4.74 -20.25 -6.92
C ALA A 309 3.52 -19.44 -6.43
N GLY A 310 3.15 -18.43 -7.21
CA GLY A 310 2.00 -17.56 -6.93
C GLY A 310 2.32 -16.33 -6.07
N LEU A 311 3.57 -16.11 -5.65
CA LEU A 311 4.05 -14.82 -5.16
C LEU A 311 4.77 -14.10 -6.30
N THR A 312 4.04 -13.25 -7.03
CA THR A 312 4.52 -12.69 -8.30
C THR A 312 4.85 -11.21 -8.25
N THR A 313 4.19 -10.46 -7.36
CA THR A 313 4.36 -9.01 -7.19
C THR A 313 4.39 -8.66 -5.71
N PRO A 314 5.37 -9.16 -4.94
CA PRO A 314 5.51 -8.75 -3.55
C PRO A 314 5.83 -7.26 -3.49
N ASN A 315 4.97 -6.50 -2.82
CA ASN A 315 5.25 -5.11 -2.50
C ASN A 315 5.55 -4.96 -1.01
N GLY A 316 4.53 -4.93 -0.16
CA GLY A 316 4.68 -4.71 1.28
C GLY A 316 5.49 -5.79 1.98
N VAL A 317 6.32 -5.39 2.94
CA VAL A 317 7.17 -6.26 3.77
C VAL A 317 7.05 -5.86 5.24
N ALA A 318 6.86 -6.82 6.13
CA ALA A 318 6.89 -6.60 7.59
C ALA A 318 7.66 -7.69 8.34
N VAL A 319 8.32 -7.32 9.42
CA VAL A 319 8.84 -8.28 10.40
C VAL A 319 7.77 -8.53 11.47
N GLY A 320 7.12 -9.69 11.39
CA GLY A 320 6.07 -10.12 12.30
C GLY A 320 6.59 -10.75 13.60
N PRO A 321 5.69 -11.35 14.39
CA PRO A 321 6.06 -12.17 15.55
C PRO A 321 7.03 -13.30 15.17
N ASP A 322 7.86 -13.70 16.14
CA ASP A 322 8.92 -14.71 15.97
C ASP A 322 9.95 -14.42 14.87
N GLN A 323 10.13 -13.15 14.48
CA GLN A 323 11.01 -12.72 13.39
C GLN A 323 10.63 -13.32 12.02
N LYS A 324 9.38 -13.77 11.85
CA LYS A 324 8.86 -14.17 10.54
C LYS A 324 8.69 -12.95 9.65
N ILE A 325 9.01 -13.09 8.37
CA ILE A 325 8.84 -12.03 7.39
C ILE A 325 7.49 -12.21 6.72
N TRP A 326 6.71 -11.15 6.63
CA TRP A 326 5.38 -11.14 6.03
C TRP A 326 5.37 -10.29 4.78
N LEU A 327 4.73 -10.81 3.73
CA LEU A 327 4.78 -10.24 2.38
C LEU A 327 3.36 -10.09 1.82
N ALA A 328 3.03 -8.93 1.29
CA ALA A 328 1.78 -8.68 0.57
C ALA A 328 1.99 -8.81 -0.95
N ASP A 329 1.13 -9.57 -1.64
CA ASP A 329 1.18 -9.73 -3.10
C ASP A 329 0.11 -8.88 -3.81
N THR A 330 0.53 -7.75 -4.39
CA THR A 330 -0.39 -6.70 -4.87
C THR A 330 -1.22 -7.07 -6.11
N SER A 331 -0.86 -8.16 -6.81
CA SER A 331 -1.61 -8.64 -7.97
C SER A 331 -2.64 -9.73 -7.64
N SER A 332 -2.78 -10.12 -6.36
CA SER A 332 -3.63 -11.24 -5.97
C SER A 332 -4.46 -10.95 -4.72
N ASN A 333 -5.03 -12.02 -4.13
CA ASN A 333 -5.69 -12.01 -2.83
C ASN A 333 -4.74 -12.51 -1.72
N TYR A 334 -3.46 -12.69 -2.02
CA TYR A 334 -2.55 -13.46 -1.18
C TYR A 334 -1.59 -12.59 -0.40
N PHE A 335 -1.24 -13.09 0.77
CA PHE A 335 -0.11 -12.63 1.55
C PHE A 335 0.61 -13.87 2.09
N PHE A 336 1.87 -13.72 2.46
CA PHE A 336 2.75 -14.84 2.78
C PHE A 336 3.48 -14.57 4.08
N SER A 337 3.79 -15.63 4.82
CA SER A 337 4.84 -15.60 5.83
C SER A 337 6.03 -16.41 5.36
N PHE A 338 7.22 -16.01 5.79
CA PHE A 338 8.47 -16.73 5.63
C PHE A 338 9.10 -16.90 7.00
N ASP A 339 9.46 -18.13 7.38
CA ASP A 339 10.20 -18.39 8.62
C ASP A 339 11.69 -18.54 8.30
N PRO A 340 12.55 -17.56 8.67
CA PRO A 340 13.99 -17.63 8.38
C PRO A 340 14.71 -18.83 9.00
N ARG A 341 14.11 -19.51 9.99
CA ARG A 341 14.72 -20.68 10.66
C ARG A 341 14.47 -21.97 9.89
N THR A 342 13.34 -22.09 9.20
CA THR A 342 12.98 -23.27 8.41
C THR A 342 13.12 -23.05 6.91
N GLU A 343 13.27 -21.79 6.48
CA GLU A 343 13.27 -21.35 5.08
C GLU A 343 11.97 -21.71 4.33
N GLU A 344 10.86 -21.79 5.06
CA GLU A 344 9.56 -22.17 4.51
C GLU A 344 8.62 -20.97 4.36
N PHE A 345 7.95 -20.90 3.21
CA PHE A 345 6.86 -19.98 2.96
C PHE A 345 5.51 -20.61 3.31
N THR A 346 4.67 -19.87 4.05
CA THR A 346 3.25 -20.19 4.23
C THR A 346 2.41 -19.17 3.49
N LYS A 347 1.54 -19.65 2.61
CA LYS A 347 0.61 -18.82 1.84
C LYS A 347 -0.71 -18.64 2.60
N TYR A 348 -1.21 -17.41 2.62
CA TYR A 348 -2.51 -17.00 3.16
C TYR A 348 -3.32 -16.27 2.09
N VAL A 349 -4.59 -16.00 2.37
CA VAL A 349 -5.53 -15.35 1.45
C VAL A 349 -6.48 -14.44 2.23
N THR A 350 -6.83 -13.27 1.68
CA THR A 350 -7.85 -12.37 2.23
C THR A 350 -9.26 -12.85 1.88
N SER A 351 -10.30 -12.15 2.32
CA SER A 351 -11.64 -12.35 1.78
C SER A 351 -11.72 -12.01 0.30
N ILE A 352 -12.70 -12.61 -0.38
CA ILE A 352 -13.09 -12.21 -1.72
C ILE A 352 -13.74 -10.81 -1.62
N PRO A 353 -13.31 -9.82 -2.44
CA PRO A 353 -13.95 -8.51 -2.46
C PRO A 353 -15.45 -8.61 -2.74
N THR A 354 -16.22 -7.76 -2.07
CA THR A 354 -17.67 -7.67 -2.25
C THR A 354 -18.02 -6.84 -3.49
N ILE A 355 -19.17 -7.12 -4.13
CA ILE A 355 -19.54 -6.51 -5.43
C ILE A 355 -19.64 -4.97 -5.38
N ASP A 356 -19.87 -4.40 -4.20
CA ASP A 356 -19.87 -2.96 -3.95
C ASP A 356 -18.47 -2.32 -3.99
N SER A 357 -17.38 -3.10 -3.98
CA SER A 357 -16.03 -2.54 -4.17
C SER A 357 -15.60 -2.51 -5.63
N TYR A 358 -15.72 -3.65 -6.31
CA TYR A 358 -15.18 -3.81 -7.67
C TYR A 358 -16.23 -3.59 -8.77
N GLY A 359 -17.53 -3.65 -8.43
CA GLY A 359 -18.63 -3.63 -9.39
C GLY A 359 -18.60 -4.86 -10.31
N ASN A 360 -19.55 -5.00 -11.24
CA ASN A 360 -19.42 -6.00 -12.32
C ASN A 360 -20.44 -5.73 -13.43
N ALA A 361 -20.77 -4.46 -13.65
CA ALA A 361 -21.78 -4.06 -14.61
C ALA A 361 -21.51 -4.57 -16.03
N SER A 362 -20.23 -4.78 -16.37
CA SER A 362 -19.78 -5.26 -17.66
C SER A 362 -19.71 -6.79 -17.77
N ASP A 363 -19.97 -7.53 -16.69
CA ASP A 363 -19.79 -8.99 -16.59
C ASP A 363 -18.36 -9.49 -16.93
N PHE A 364 -17.33 -8.64 -16.88
CA PHE A 364 -15.96 -9.03 -17.23
C PHE A 364 -15.18 -9.58 -16.03
N ILE A 365 -15.52 -9.17 -14.81
CA ILE A 365 -14.79 -9.56 -13.60
C ILE A 365 -15.34 -10.89 -13.10
N LYS A 366 -14.54 -11.96 -13.27
CA LYS A 366 -14.90 -13.32 -12.83
C LYS A 366 -14.24 -13.71 -11.51
N ASN A 367 -13.05 -13.18 -11.26
CA ASN A 367 -12.28 -13.44 -10.04
C ASN A 367 -11.81 -12.09 -9.48
N PRO A 368 -12.59 -11.45 -8.61
CA PRO A 368 -12.16 -10.21 -7.99
C PRO A 368 -10.95 -10.44 -7.09
N VAL A 369 -10.05 -9.46 -7.06
CA VAL A 369 -8.81 -9.47 -6.27
C VAL A 369 -8.82 -8.30 -5.29
N SER A 370 -8.45 -8.52 -4.03
CA SER A 370 -8.42 -7.55 -2.92
C SER A 370 -7.20 -6.64 -2.99
N ARG A 371 -6.08 -7.16 -3.51
CA ARG A 371 -4.81 -6.45 -3.68
C ARG A 371 -4.28 -5.89 -2.36
N PRO A 372 -3.87 -6.75 -1.42
CA PRO A 372 -3.10 -6.29 -0.26
C PRO A 372 -1.82 -5.62 -0.77
N TYR A 373 -1.53 -4.40 -0.29
CA TYR A 373 -0.42 -3.60 -0.83
C TYR A 373 0.70 -3.39 0.19
N TRP A 374 0.44 -2.60 1.22
CA TRP A 374 1.30 -2.47 2.39
C TRP A 374 0.93 -3.51 3.43
N ILE A 375 1.93 -3.92 4.20
CA ILE A 375 1.73 -4.75 5.39
C ILE A 375 2.66 -4.21 6.47
N GLU A 376 2.11 -3.87 7.63
CA GLU A 376 2.89 -3.35 8.75
C GLU A 376 2.53 -4.06 10.04
N ARG A 377 3.47 -4.13 10.97
CA ARG A 377 3.25 -4.73 12.29
C ARG A 377 2.81 -3.66 13.28
N SER A 378 1.71 -3.93 13.99
CA SER A 378 1.28 -3.16 15.16
C SER A 378 0.70 -4.07 16.23
N ASP A 379 1.14 -3.92 17.48
CA ASP A 379 0.67 -4.70 18.65
C ASP A 379 0.62 -6.22 18.45
N GLY A 380 1.57 -6.76 17.69
CA GLY A 380 1.67 -8.20 17.39
C GLY A 380 0.72 -8.69 16.29
N ASN A 381 -0.16 -7.83 15.79
CA ASN A 381 -0.94 -8.05 14.58
C ASN A 381 -0.20 -7.53 13.34
N LEU A 382 -0.71 -7.91 12.17
CA LEU A 382 -0.31 -7.37 10.88
C LEU A 382 -1.49 -6.62 10.29
N ILE A 383 -1.27 -5.36 9.92
CA ILE A 383 -2.25 -4.50 9.29
C ILE A 383 -1.92 -4.45 7.80
N MET A 384 -2.93 -4.49 6.94
CA MET A 384 -2.77 -4.33 5.49
C MET A 384 -3.90 -3.50 4.91
N ASN A 385 -3.59 -2.69 3.91
CA ASN A 385 -4.60 -2.06 3.07
C ASN A 385 -4.92 -2.95 1.88
N GLU A 386 -6.20 -3.15 1.61
CA GLU A 386 -6.72 -3.96 0.52
C GLU A 386 -7.37 -3.04 -0.50
N HIS A 387 -6.58 -2.54 -1.45
CA HIS A 387 -6.98 -1.45 -2.36
C HIS A 387 -8.32 -1.72 -3.05
N ASN A 388 -8.49 -2.91 -3.62
CA ASN A 388 -9.66 -3.26 -4.42
C ASN A 388 -10.81 -3.84 -3.58
N ALA A 389 -10.54 -4.28 -2.34
CA ALA A 389 -11.61 -4.64 -1.41
C ALA A 389 -12.21 -3.40 -0.72
N ASN A 390 -11.51 -2.27 -0.77
CA ASN A 390 -11.83 -1.05 -0.02
C ASN A 390 -11.85 -1.31 1.50
N ARG A 391 -10.84 -2.03 1.98
CA ARG A 391 -10.76 -2.51 3.37
C ARG A 391 -9.38 -2.29 3.96
N ILE A 392 -9.35 -2.19 5.29
CA ILE A 392 -8.15 -2.37 6.11
C ILE A 392 -8.26 -3.73 6.80
N GLY A 393 -7.35 -4.64 6.52
CA GLY A 393 -7.24 -5.96 7.14
C GLY A 393 -6.33 -5.93 8.37
N VAL A 394 -6.74 -6.57 9.45
CA VAL A 394 -5.97 -6.78 10.69
C VAL A 394 -5.90 -8.28 10.95
N PHE A 395 -4.72 -8.85 10.67
CA PHE A 395 -4.44 -10.27 10.82
C PHE A 395 -3.68 -10.54 12.12
N ASN A 396 -4.19 -11.46 12.93
CA ASN A 396 -3.50 -11.98 14.09
C ASN A 396 -2.78 -13.30 13.72
N PRO A 397 -1.44 -13.33 13.69
CA PRO A 397 -0.69 -14.52 13.29
C PRO A 397 -0.69 -15.65 14.33
N PHE A 398 -1.09 -15.39 15.57
CA PHE A 398 -1.16 -16.41 16.63
C PHE A 398 -2.48 -17.19 16.57
N SER A 399 -3.62 -16.49 16.46
CA SER A 399 -4.94 -17.11 16.32
C SER A 399 -5.31 -17.46 14.87
N GLU A 400 -4.50 -17.00 13.90
CA GLU A 400 -4.78 -17.01 12.47
C GLU A 400 -6.18 -16.48 12.15
N THR A 401 -6.54 -15.35 12.78
CA THR A 401 -7.81 -14.65 12.56
C THR A 401 -7.56 -13.37 11.79
N LEU A 402 -8.41 -13.09 10.80
CA LEU A 402 -8.39 -11.88 10.00
C LEU A 402 -9.68 -11.09 10.25
N VAL A 403 -9.54 -9.83 10.63
CA VAL A 403 -10.65 -8.87 10.71
C VAL A 403 -10.44 -7.83 9.62
N GLU A 404 -11.44 -7.61 8.77
CA GLU A 404 -11.33 -6.63 7.68
C GLU A 404 -12.40 -5.55 7.86
N TYR A 405 -11.99 -4.30 7.97
CA TYR A 405 -12.84 -3.14 8.19
C TYR A 405 -13.15 -2.45 6.86
N THR A 406 -14.43 -2.29 6.53
CA THR A 406 -14.86 -1.64 5.29
C THR A 406 -14.71 -0.12 5.39
N VAL A 407 -14.06 0.47 4.40
CA VAL A 407 -14.00 1.92 4.20
C VAL A 407 -15.33 2.41 3.58
N PRO A 408 -16.04 3.37 4.19
CA PRO A 408 -17.39 3.74 3.76
C PRO A 408 -17.47 4.63 2.51
N SER A 409 -16.44 5.41 2.22
CA SER A 409 -16.35 6.15 0.95
C SER A 409 -16.07 5.23 -0.24
N ARG A 410 -16.70 5.57 -1.37
CA ARG A 410 -16.79 4.76 -2.58
C ARG A 410 -16.75 5.67 -3.80
N ASN A 411 -15.68 5.62 -4.59
CA ASN A 411 -15.60 6.34 -5.86
C ASN A 411 -15.95 5.40 -7.02
N PRO A 412 -17.11 5.57 -7.68
CA PRO A 412 -17.53 4.68 -8.77
C PRO A 412 -16.69 4.81 -10.04
N ASN A 413 -15.86 5.86 -10.17
CA ASN A 413 -15.00 6.03 -11.34
C ASN A 413 -13.76 5.12 -11.31
N TRP A 414 -13.55 4.39 -10.21
CA TRP A 414 -12.44 3.46 -10.01
C TRP A 414 -12.85 1.99 -10.00
N ALA A 415 -14.10 1.70 -10.38
CA ALA A 415 -14.66 0.36 -10.39
C ALA A 415 -15.76 0.22 -11.48
N ASP A 416 -16.21 -1.01 -11.74
CA ASP A 416 -17.19 -1.31 -12.78
C ASP A 416 -18.64 -1.17 -12.25
N CYS A 417 -18.99 0.06 -11.87
CA CYS A 417 -20.16 0.37 -11.05
C CYS A 417 -21.42 0.77 -11.82
N GLU A 418 -21.48 0.63 -13.15
CA GLU A 418 -22.65 1.08 -13.92
C GLU A 418 -23.94 0.39 -13.45
N GLY A 419 -24.87 1.17 -12.90
CA GLY A 419 -26.15 0.65 -12.37
C GLY A 419 -26.07 -0.02 -11.00
N ILE A 420 -24.95 0.11 -10.28
CA ILE A 420 -24.77 -0.38 -8.91
C ILE A 420 -24.70 0.83 -7.98
N ASP A 421 -25.72 1.00 -7.15
CA ASP A 421 -25.72 2.01 -6.09
C ASP A 421 -24.69 1.66 -5.02
N TYR A 422 -24.01 2.66 -4.45
CA TYR A 422 -22.97 2.48 -3.43
C TYR A 422 -21.86 1.53 -3.90
N CYS A 423 -21.19 1.87 -5.01
CA CYS A 423 -20.13 1.06 -5.58
C CYS A 423 -18.86 1.88 -5.79
N GLY A 424 -17.69 1.28 -5.52
CA GLY A 424 -16.40 1.88 -5.79
C GLY A 424 -15.33 1.63 -4.74
N VAL A 425 -14.22 2.33 -4.89
CA VAL A 425 -13.09 2.29 -3.96
C VAL A 425 -12.62 3.71 -3.65
N ALA A 426 -12.14 3.94 -2.43
CA ALA A 426 -11.59 5.22 -1.98
C ALA A 426 -10.08 5.35 -2.26
N GLN A 427 -9.45 4.30 -2.80
CA GLN A 427 -8.00 4.22 -3.04
C GLN A 427 -7.19 4.49 -1.77
N VAL A 428 -7.34 3.59 -0.80
CA VAL A 428 -6.58 3.65 0.46
C VAL A 428 -5.16 3.19 0.23
N PHE A 429 -4.28 4.13 -0.09
CA PHE A 429 -2.91 3.85 -0.53
C PHE A 429 -1.90 3.76 0.60
N ASP A 430 -2.14 4.39 1.74
CA ASP A 430 -1.24 4.29 2.90
C ASP A 430 -2.01 4.32 4.22
N PHE A 431 -1.38 3.81 5.27
CA PHE A 431 -1.92 3.81 6.62
C PHE A 431 -0.82 3.88 7.68
N ALA A 432 -1.17 4.36 8.87
CA ALA A 432 -0.29 4.41 10.03
C ALA A 432 -1.06 4.05 11.31
N ALA A 433 -0.51 3.13 12.09
CA ALA A 433 -1.13 2.68 13.33
C ALA A 433 -0.59 3.45 14.55
N TYR A 434 -1.47 3.79 15.47
CA TYR A 434 -1.13 4.40 16.76
C TYR A 434 -2.09 3.93 17.85
N GLY A 435 -1.64 2.95 18.65
CA GLY A 435 -2.49 2.24 19.60
C GLY A 435 -3.64 1.52 18.89
N GLU A 436 -4.87 1.69 19.39
CA GLU A 436 -6.10 1.08 18.83
C GLU A 436 -6.66 1.84 17.61
N LYS A 437 -5.86 2.71 16.99
CA LYS A 437 -6.25 3.53 15.84
C LYS A 437 -5.38 3.20 14.64
N ILE A 438 -6.00 3.06 13.49
CA ILE A 438 -5.31 2.90 12.21
C ILE A 438 -5.76 4.04 11.31
N TRP A 439 -4.91 5.04 11.15
CA TRP A 439 -5.14 6.18 10.28
C TRP A 439 -4.81 5.81 8.84
N PHE A 440 -5.57 6.30 7.88
CA PHE A 440 -5.34 6.03 6.47
C PHE A 440 -5.74 7.21 5.59
N THR A 441 -5.24 7.24 4.36
CA THR A 441 -5.58 8.27 3.37
C THR A 441 -6.59 7.72 2.36
N GLU A 442 -7.45 8.59 1.84
CA GLU A 442 -8.35 8.27 0.72
C GLU A 442 -8.01 9.16 -0.46
N TRP A 443 -7.18 8.63 -1.36
CA TRP A 443 -6.56 9.42 -2.42
C TRP A 443 -7.59 10.08 -3.36
N VAL A 444 -8.70 9.38 -3.66
CA VAL A 444 -9.72 9.84 -4.63
C VAL A 444 -10.96 10.45 -3.99
N GLU A 445 -10.97 10.57 -2.67
CA GLU A 445 -12.08 11.16 -1.89
C GLU A 445 -11.63 12.40 -1.12
N ASN A 446 -10.32 12.70 -1.12
CA ASN A 446 -9.75 13.86 -0.43
C ASN A 446 -10.09 13.86 1.07
N ASN A 447 -9.99 12.69 1.68
CA ASN A 447 -10.20 12.46 3.10
C ASN A 447 -8.95 11.82 3.72
N ILE A 448 -8.84 11.95 5.04
CA ILE A 448 -8.18 10.93 5.86
C ILE A 448 -9.25 10.18 6.64
N GLY A 449 -9.01 8.92 6.96
CA GLY A 449 -9.89 8.10 7.77
C GLY A 449 -9.17 7.45 8.94
N VAL A 450 -9.95 6.93 9.89
CA VAL A 450 -9.44 6.16 11.02
C VAL A 450 -10.32 4.95 11.28
N VAL A 451 -9.68 3.79 11.38
CA VAL A 451 -10.28 2.58 11.96
C VAL A 451 -10.10 2.61 13.48
N ASP A 452 -11.17 2.38 14.23
CA ASP A 452 -11.14 2.21 15.68
C ASP A 452 -11.26 0.73 16.06
N THR A 453 -10.13 0.11 16.40
CA THR A 453 -10.07 -1.31 16.78
C THR A 453 -10.48 -1.55 18.23
N SER A 454 -10.71 -0.49 19.02
CA SER A 454 -11.24 -0.59 20.39
C SER A 454 -12.73 -0.94 20.42
N ILE A 455 -13.45 -0.72 19.31
CA ILE A 455 -14.87 -1.01 19.18
C ILE A 455 -15.06 -2.54 19.11
N PRO A 456 -15.82 -3.14 20.04
CA PRO A 456 -16.03 -4.58 20.04
C PRO A 456 -16.71 -5.06 18.76
N LEU A 457 -16.22 -6.16 18.20
CA LEU A 457 -16.80 -6.82 17.03
C LEU A 457 -18.27 -7.18 17.29
N PRO A 458 -19.15 -7.24 16.27
CA PRO A 458 -20.58 -7.45 16.45
C PRO A 458 -20.94 -8.94 16.61
N PHE A 459 -20.02 -9.81 16.22
CA PHE A 459 -20.07 -11.24 16.40
C PHE A 459 -18.65 -11.81 16.51
N SER A 460 -18.56 -13.01 17.07
CA SER A 460 -17.36 -13.86 17.06
C SER A 460 -17.64 -15.11 16.24
N ILE A 461 -16.59 -15.72 15.70
CA ILE A 461 -16.69 -17.00 15.00
C ILE A 461 -15.91 -18.10 15.74
N ASP A 462 -16.38 -19.34 15.60
CA ASP A 462 -15.60 -20.53 15.95
C ASP A 462 -15.75 -21.60 14.86
N ILE A 463 -14.69 -22.39 14.67
CA ILE A 463 -14.62 -23.46 13.69
C ILE A 463 -14.17 -24.72 14.42
N ASP A 464 -14.99 -25.77 14.34
CA ASP A 464 -14.80 -27.03 15.09
C ASP A 464 -13.47 -27.74 14.79
N LYS A 465 -12.93 -27.59 13.58
CA LYS A 465 -11.63 -28.16 13.17
C LYS A 465 -10.73 -27.09 12.57
N LYS A 466 -9.59 -26.84 13.20
CA LYS A 466 -8.55 -25.93 12.69
C LYS A 466 -7.63 -26.59 11.66
N GLN A 467 -7.61 -27.92 11.60
CA GLN A 467 -6.84 -28.68 10.63
C GLN A 467 -7.60 -29.93 10.19
N ILE A 468 -7.56 -30.22 8.89
CA ILE A 468 -8.10 -31.43 8.27
C ILE A 468 -7.13 -32.02 7.26
N THR A 469 -7.24 -33.32 7.01
CA THR A 469 -6.51 -34.04 5.96
C THR A 469 -7.51 -34.72 5.05
N LEU A 470 -7.35 -34.55 3.74
CA LEU A 470 -8.24 -35.08 2.70
C LEU A 470 -7.43 -35.86 1.67
N GLU A 471 -7.89 -37.06 1.34
CA GLU A 471 -7.48 -37.76 0.12
C GLU A 471 -8.14 -37.09 -1.09
N LYS A 472 -7.55 -37.28 -2.27
CA LYS A 472 -8.13 -36.79 -3.54
C LYS A 472 -9.52 -37.40 -3.76
N GLY A 473 -10.49 -36.57 -4.11
CA GLY A 473 -11.90 -36.94 -4.23
C GLY A 473 -12.68 -36.96 -2.90
N GLN A 474 -12.01 -36.76 -1.76
CA GLN A 474 -12.65 -36.81 -0.46
C GLN A 474 -13.33 -35.49 -0.10
N THR A 475 -14.51 -35.59 0.49
CA THR A 475 -15.23 -34.48 1.12
C THR A 475 -15.27 -34.65 2.63
N THR A 476 -15.16 -33.55 3.36
CA THR A 476 -15.45 -33.48 4.79
C THR A 476 -16.35 -32.29 5.11
N GLN A 477 -17.00 -32.35 6.26
CA GLN A 477 -17.82 -31.27 6.78
C GLN A 477 -17.15 -30.63 7.99
N LEU A 478 -17.17 -29.31 8.02
CA LEU A 478 -16.81 -28.45 9.13
C LEU A 478 -18.04 -27.72 9.65
N THR A 479 -17.96 -27.29 10.90
CA THR A 479 -18.99 -26.48 11.53
C THR A 479 -18.43 -25.09 11.77
N LEU A 480 -19.00 -24.08 11.12
CA LEU A 480 -18.76 -22.67 11.40
C LEU A 480 -19.88 -22.18 12.34
N GLU A 481 -19.49 -21.76 13.53
CA GLU A 481 -20.37 -21.12 14.49
C GLU A 481 -20.19 -19.61 14.45
N VAL A 482 -21.29 -18.88 14.35
CA VAL A 482 -21.30 -17.41 14.45
C VAL A 482 -22.16 -17.03 15.65
N SER A 483 -21.54 -16.39 16.63
CA SER A 483 -22.16 -16.02 17.90
C SER A 483 -22.15 -14.50 18.05
N LYS A 484 -23.32 -13.93 18.31
CA LYS A 484 -23.49 -12.50 18.54
C LYS A 484 -22.80 -12.08 19.84
N THR A 485 -22.10 -10.96 19.80
CA THR A 485 -21.34 -10.42 20.95
C THR A 485 -21.94 -9.13 21.50
N LEU A 486 -22.73 -8.41 20.69
CA LEU A 486 -23.38 -7.16 21.08
C LEU A 486 -24.88 -7.36 21.35
N PHE A 487 -25.42 -6.63 22.34
CA PHE A 487 -26.85 -6.55 22.61
C PHE A 487 -27.53 -5.62 21.59
N SER A 488 -27.66 -6.07 20.34
CA SER A 488 -28.40 -5.40 19.27
C SER A 488 -29.63 -6.20 18.83
N ASP A 489 -30.44 -5.65 17.93
CA ASP A 489 -31.45 -6.41 17.20
C ASP A 489 -30.80 -7.41 16.23
N ALA A 490 -31.58 -8.36 15.70
CA ALA A 490 -31.05 -9.28 14.69
C ALA A 490 -30.58 -8.50 13.44
N PHE A 491 -29.46 -8.91 12.86
CA PHE A 491 -28.89 -8.30 11.67
C PHE A 491 -28.45 -9.36 10.66
N ASP A 492 -28.40 -8.97 9.39
CA ASP A 492 -28.04 -9.88 8.30
C ASP A 492 -26.53 -10.07 8.24
N VAL A 493 -26.12 -11.32 8.08
CA VAL A 493 -24.73 -11.76 8.02
C VAL A 493 -24.57 -12.66 6.80
N ASN A 494 -23.47 -12.48 6.09
CA ASN A 494 -23.09 -13.33 4.96
C ASN A 494 -21.88 -14.18 5.34
N VAL A 495 -21.82 -15.41 4.84
CA VAL A 495 -20.65 -16.29 5.02
C VAL A 495 -19.67 -16.03 3.89
N ASN A 496 -18.40 -15.86 4.23
CA ASN A 496 -17.32 -15.76 3.25
C ASN A 496 -16.39 -16.98 3.35
N SER A 497 -15.86 -17.38 2.20
CA SER A 497 -14.79 -18.36 2.14
C SER A 497 -13.82 -18.04 1.00
N SER A 498 -12.54 -18.34 1.21
CA SER A 498 -11.50 -18.25 0.19
C SER A 498 -10.42 -19.30 0.45
N SER A 499 -9.65 -19.64 -0.58
CA SER A 499 -8.61 -20.68 -0.51
C SER A 499 -7.33 -20.23 -1.19
N THR A 500 -6.22 -20.70 -0.64
CA THR A 500 -4.87 -20.56 -1.22
C THR A 500 -4.56 -21.60 -2.30
N SER A 501 -5.39 -22.64 -2.42
CA SER A 501 -5.28 -23.67 -3.44
C SER A 501 -5.55 -23.11 -4.84
N THR A 502 -5.20 -23.86 -5.88
CA THR A 502 -5.73 -23.55 -7.21
C THR A 502 -7.25 -23.72 -7.20
N PHE A 503 -7.95 -22.99 -8.08
CA PHE A 503 -9.42 -22.90 -8.10
C PHE A 503 -10.13 -24.26 -8.19
N SER A 504 -9.45 -25.28 -8.73
CA SER A 504 -10.01 -26.62 -8.90
C SER A 504 -9.62 -27.63 -7.81
N ASP A 505 -8.66 -27.31 -6.94
CA ASP A 505 -8.10 -28.30 -6.00
C ASP A 505 -8.95 -28.45 -4.74
N ILE A 506 -9.38 -27.34 -4.16
CA ILE A 506 -10.27 -27.30 -2.99
C ILE A 506 -11.56 -26.58 -3.37
N ILE A 507 -12.68 -27.27 -3.21
CA ILE A 507 -14.02 -26.73 -3.43
C ILE A 507 -14.70 -26.58 -2.07
N ILE A 508 -15.25 -25.39 -1.81
CA ILE A 508 -15.90 -25.02 -0.55
C ILE A 508 -17.38 -24.75 -0.86
N THR A 509 -18.29 -25.37 -0.12
CA THR A 509 -19.74 -25.16 -0.24
C THR A 509 -20.34 -24.84 1.12
N HIS A 510 -21.12 -23.76 1.21
CA HIS A 510 -21.83 -23.37 2.43
C HIS A 510 -23.10 -22.58 2.10
N GLU A 511 -23.95 -22.35 3.11
CA GLU A 511 -25.04 -21.37 3.01
C GLU A 511 -24.48 -19.94 2.93
N ASN A 512 -25.11 -19.06 2.13
CA ASN A 512 -24.52 -17.75 1.83
C ASN A 512 -24.90 -16.65 2.82
N SER A 513 -26.14 -16.63 3.33
CA SER A 513 -26.63 -15.55 4.17
C SER A 513 -27.66 -16.02 5.19
N PHE A 514 -27.70 -15.35 6.35
CA PHE A 514 -28.63 -15.64 7.43
C PHE A 514 -28.84 -14.40 8.31
N SER A 515 -29.93 -14.38 9.07
CA SER A 515 -30.19 -13.33 10.08
C SER A 515 -29.70 -13.82 11.44
N LEU A 516 -28.73 -13.11 12.04
CA LEU A 516 -28.12 -13.47 13.31
C LEU A 516 -28.90 -12.87 14.48
N SER A 517 -29.59 -13.73 15.24
CA SER A 517 -30.36 -13.33 16.43
C SER A 517 -29.58 -13.51 17.74
N ASP A 518 -28.96 -14.67 17.92
CA ASP A 518 -28.12 -15.01 19.08
C ASP A 518 -26.90 -15.80 18.60
N LYS A 519 -27.15 -17.00 18.08
CA LYS A 519 -26.12 -17.90 17.55
C LYS A 519 -26.65 -18.68 16.37
N THR A 520 -25.82 -18.85 15.35
CA THR A 520 -26.12 -19.63 14.15
C THR A 520 -24.98 -20.60 13.88
N THR A 521 -25.32 -21.80 13.43
CA THR A 521 -24.35 -22.84 13.07
C THR A 521 -24.51 -23.16 11.58
N ILE A 522 -23.44 -23.00 10.82
CA ILE A 522 -23.38 -23.25 9.38
C ILE A 522 -22.55 -24.50 9.12
N SER A 523 -23.07 -25.42 8.31
CA SER A 523 -22.31 -26.55 7.78
C SER A 523 -21.51 -26.10 6.56
N VAL A 524 -20.20 -26.30 6.59
CA VAL A 524 -19.28 -25.98 5.48
C VAL A 524 -18.71 -27.29 4.94
N GLU A 525 -18.97 -27.59 3.68
CA GLU A 525 -18.37 -28.75 2.99
C GLU A 525 -17.06 -28.34 2.33
N ILE A 526 -15.99 -29.08 2.60
CA ILE A 526 -14.70 -28.92 1.95
C ILE A 526 -14.36 -30.22 1.22
N MET A 527 -14.17 -30.12 -0.10
CA MET A 527 -13.81 -31.25 -0.96
C MET A 527 -12.44 -31.02 -1.59
N ALA A 528 -11.57 -32.03 -1.52
CA ALA A 528 -10.38 -32.10 -2.35
C ALA A 528 -10.75 -32.77 -3.68
N SER A 529 -10.47 -32.11 -4.81
CA SER A 529 -10.73 -32.65 -6.14
C SER A 529 -9.92 -33.93 -6.40
N GLU A 530 -10.43 -34.81 -7.27
CA GLU A 530 -9.73 -36.01 -7.77
C GLU A 530 -8.37 -35.69 -8.40
N HIS A 531 -8.22 -34.46 -8.91
CA HIS A 531 -7.00 -33.97 -9.56
C HIS A 531 -6.21 -32.98 -8.70
N ALA A 532 -6.58 -32.85 -7.42
CA ALA A 532 -5.92 -31.92 -6.52
C ALA A 532 -4.42 -32.21 -6.41
N LEU A 533 -3.63 -31.14 -6.43
CA LEU A 533 -2.22 -31.21 -6.08
C LEU A 533 -2.09 -31.51 -4.58
N SER A 534 -1.24 -32.48 -4.24
CA SER A 534 -0.95 -32.77 -2.83
C SER A 534 -0.17 -31.59 -2.23
N GLY A 535 -0.50 -31.21 -1.01
CA GLY A 535 0.07 -30.01 -0.40
C GLY A 535 -0.71 -29.53 0.82
N THR A 536 -0.18 -28.49 1.45
CA THR A 536 -0.84 -27.80 2.57
C THR A 536 -1.42 -26.48 2.07
N HIS A 537 -2.71 -26.29 2.30
CA HIS A 537 -3.45 -25.10 1.90
C HIS A 537 -4.09 -24.46 3.12
N LYS A 538 -4.13 -23.14 3.13
CA LYS A 538 -4.98 -22.36 4.03
C LYS A 538 -6.33 -22.09 3.35
N VAL A 539 -7.41 -22.35 4.09
CA VAL A 539 -8.78 -21.96 3.75
C VAL A 539 -9.23 -20.93 4.76
N LEU A 540 -9.62 -19.75 4.30
CA LEU A 540 -10.22 -18.71 5.14
C LEU A 540 -11.73 -18.96 5.19
N LEU A 541 -12.30 -19.04 6.39
CA LEU A 541 -13.75 -19.15 6.61
C LEU A 541 -14.18 -18.08 7.61
N GLY A 542 -15.34 -17.46 7.38
CA GLY A 542 -15.88 -16.53 8.34
C GLY A 542 -17.25 -15.98 7.96
N ALA A 543 -17.52 -14.80 8.50
CA ALA A 543 -18.75 -14.08 8.30
C ALA A 543 -18.49 -12.59 8.15
N TYR A 544 -19.35 -11.89 7.42
CA TYR A 544 -19.25 -10.45 7.22
C TYR A 544 -20.62 -9.75 7.22
N THR A 545 -20.60 -8.49 7.68
CA THR A 545 -21.65 -7.49 7.45
C THR A 545 -21.16 -6.46 6.44
N ASN A 546 -21.90 -5.39 6.20
CA ASN A 546 -21.45 -4.30 5.32
C ASN A 546 -20.18 -3.62 5.85
N ASP A 547 -20.01 -3.54 7.17
CA ASP A 547 -18.97 -2.72 7.79
C ASP A 547 -17.71 -3.53 8.15
N ILE A 548 -17.85 -4.85 8.34
CA ILE A 548 -16.77 -5.68 8.89
C ILE A 548 -16.87 -7.14 8.46
N ALA A 549 -15.72 -7.77 8.22
CA ALA A 549 -15.58 -9.21 8.07
C ALA A 549 -14.73 -9.77 9.21
N VAL A 550 -15.11 -10.93 9.74
CA VAL A 550 -14.35 -11.68 10.75
C VAL A 550 -14.19 -13.09 10.25
N SER A 551 -12.94 -13.52 10.08
CA SER A 551 -12.58 -14.80 9.50
C SER A 551 -11.43 -15.47 10.22
N GLN A 552 -11.32 -16.80 10.07
CA GLN A 552 -10.26 -17.61 10.65
C GLN A 552 -9.78 -18.65 9.64
N PHE A 553 -8.49 -18.96 9.68
CA PHE A 553 -7.92 -19.97 8.80
C PHE A 553 -8.10 -21.39 9.34
N VAL A 554 -8.37 -22.30 8.40
CA VAL A 554 -8.30 -23.75 8.56
C VAL A 554 -7.19 -24.29 7.68
N THR A 555 -6.36 -25.16 8.23
CA THR A 555 -5.29 -25.83 7.47
C THR A 555 -5.85 -27.10 6.83
N VAL A 556 -5.80 -27.18 5.50
CA VAL A 556 -6.24 -28.34 4.71
C VAL A 556 -5.02 -29.00 4.08
N ILE A 557 -4.77 -30.26 4.45
CA ILE A 557 -3.68 -31.06 3.89
C ILE A 557 -4.28 -32.04 2.88
N VAL A 558 -3.90 -31.92 1.61
CA VAL A 558 -4.29 -32.86 0.56
C VAL A 558 -3.18 -33.90 0.40
N VAL A 559 -3.54 -35.18 0.56
CA VAL A 559 -2.61 -36.33 0.43
C VAL A 559 -2.82 -37.09 -0.88
#